data_AF-A0A3Q7YE05-F1
#
_entry.id   AF-A0A3Q7YE05-F1
#
_cell.length_a   1.000
_cell.length_b   1.000
_cell.length_c   1.000
_cell.angle_alpha   90.00
_cell.angle_beta   90.00
_cell.angle_gamma   90.00
#
_symmetry.space_group_name_H-M   'P 1'
#
loop_
_entity.id
_entity.type
_entity.pdbx_description
1 polymer ?
#
loop_
_entity_poly.entity_id
_entity_poly.type
_entity_poly.pdbx_seq_one_letter_code
_entity_poly.pdbx_strand_id
1 'polypeptide(L)' 'MFHPNIYADGSICLDILQNQWSPIYDVAAILTSIQSLLCDPNPNSPANSEAARMFSENKREYNRRVREIVEQSWTAD' A
#
# COMPACT_ATOMS: atom_id res chain seq x y z
N MET A 1 -0.56 -8.76 3.23
CA MET A 1 -0.70 -7.73 2.17
C MET A 1 0.64 -7.52 1.49
N PHE A 2 0.68 -7.25 0.17
CA PHE A 2 1.93 -7.03 -0.57
C PHE A 2 1.87 -5.70 -1.32
N HIS A 3 2.46 -4.66 -0.72
CA HIS A 3 2.40 -3.29 -1.25
C HIS A 3 3.65 -2.52 -0.82
N PRO A 4 4.26 -1.66 -1.67
CA PRO A 4 5.48 -0.92 -1.35
C PRO A 4 5.40 -0.09 -0.07
N ASN A 5 4.24 0.50 0.24
CA ASN A 5 4.04 1.40 1.38
C ASN A 5 3.23 0.80 2.54
N ILE A 6 3.17 -0.52 2.66
CA ILE A 6 2.48 -1.21 3.77
C ILE A 6 3.45 -2.16 4.47
N TYR A 7 3.55 -2.02 5.79
CA TYR A 7 4.43 -2.83 6.65
C TYR A 7 3.86 -4.25 6.85
N ALA A 8 4.70 -5.15 7.34
CA ALA A 8 4.32 -6.55 7.56
C ALA A 8 3.21 -6.73 8.61
N ASP A 9 3.10 -5.79 9.55
CA ASP A 9 2.06 -5.72 10.59
C ASP A 9 0.74 -5.10 10.09
N GLY A 10 0.69 -4.63 8.83
CA GLY A 10 -0.47 -3.96 8.23
C GLY A 10 -0.50 -2.44 8.44
N SER A 11 0.47 -1.87 9.16
CA SER A 11 0.59 -0.41 9.29
C SER A 11 0.85 0.25 7.93
N ILE A 12 0.22 1.40 7.69
CA ILE A 12 0.33 2.14 6.41
C ILE A 12 1.36 3.25 6.56
N CYS A 13 2.33 3.30 5.64
CA CYS A 13 3.27 4.42 5.52
C CYS A 13 2.63 5.52 4.66
N LEU A 14 1.84 6.39 5.29
CA LEU A 14 1.19 7.53 4.66
C LEU A 14 1.37 8.76 5.56
N ASP A 15 1.91 9.84 5.02
CA ASP A 15 2.27 11.06 5.73
C ASP A 15 1.09 11.74 6.44
N ILE A 16 -0.08 11.75 5.79
CA ILE A 16 -1.30 12.30 6.40
C ILE A 16 -1.75 11.49 7.62
N LEU A 17 -1.33 10.23 7.79
CA LEU A 17 -1.61 9.44 8.99
C LEU A 17 -0.53 9.62 10.08
N GLN A 18 0.51 10.40 9.81
CA GLN A 18 1.67 10.58 10.66
C GLN A 18 1.91 12.08 10.94
N ASN A 19 2.99 12.64 10.38
CA ASN A 19 3.47 13.98 10.64
C ASN A 19 2.71 15.08 9.89
N GLN A 20 1.95 14.74 8.84
CA GLN A 20 1.10 15.69 8.10
C GLN A 20 -0.38 15.56 8.44
N TRP A 21 -0.71 14.87 9.54
CA TRP A 21 -2.09 14.79 10.02
C TRP A 21 -2.64 16.18 10.39
N SER A 22 -3.90 16.41 10.03
CA SER A 22 -4.65 17.61 10.38
C SER A 22 -6.10 17.23 10.71
N PRO A 23 -6.72 17.84 11.73
CA PRO A 23 -8.11 17.55 12.11
C PRO A 23 -9.14 17.93 11.03
N ILE A 24 -8.72 18.58 9.95
CA ILE A 24 -9.57 18.88 8.78
C ILE A 24 -9.90 17.63 7.95
N TYR A 25 -9.09 16.57 8.04
CA TYR A 25 -9.33 15.35 7.29
C TYR A 25 -10.45 14.54 7.95
N ASP A 26 -11.55 14.40 7.21
CA ASP A 26 -12.58 13.45 7.56
C ASP A 26 -12.21 12.01 7.14
N VAL A 27 -13.02 11.05 7.57
CA VAL A 27 -12.81 9.63 7.26
C VAL A 27 -12.82 9.37 5.75
N ALA A 28 -13.66 10.09 4.99
CA ALA A 28 -13.76 9.92 3.55
C ALA A 28 -12.48 10.36 2.83
N ALA A 29 -11.92 11.50 3.23
CA ALA A 29 -10.65 12.00 2.74
C ALA A 29 -9.51 11.00 3.01
N ILE A 30 -9.43 10.46 4.24
CA ILE A 30 -8.43 9.45 4.61
C ILE A 30 -8.54 8.20 3.73
N LEU A 31 -9.75 7.64 3.60
CA LEU A 31 -9.98 6.44 2.79
C LEU A 31 -9.67 6.68 1.31
N THR A 32 -9.95 7.87 0.81
CA THR A 32 -9.61 8.28 -0.57
C THR A 32 -8.09 8.32 -0.76
N SER A 33 -7.35 8.91 0.18
CA SER A 33 -5.90 8.93 0.15
C SER A 33 -5.29 7.52 0.23
N ILE A 34 -5.87 6.61 1.02
CA ILE A 34 -5.44 5.21 1.07
C ILE A 34 -5.69 4.52 -0.28
N GLN A 35 -6.85 4.71 -0.91
CA GLN A 35 -7.13 4.16 -2.24
C GLN A 35 -6.14 4.68 -3.29
N SER A 36 -5.88 6.00 -3.30
CA SER A 36 -4.86 6.59 -4.17
C SER A 36 -3.48 5.97 -3.94
N LEU A 37 -3.08 5.76 -2.68
CA LEU A 37 -1.80 5.11 -2.35
C LEU A 37 -1.72 3.67 -2.88
N LEU A 38 -2.82 2.92 -2.79
CA LEU A 38 -2.89 1.53 -3.30
C LEU A 38 -2.80 1.46 -4.83
N CYS A 39 -3.30 2.49 -5.53
CA CYS A 39 -3.19 2.59 -6.99
C CYS A 39 -1.78 3.04 -7.42
N ASP A 40 -1.23 4.03 -6.72
CA ASP A 40 0.01 4.72 -7.06
C ASP A 40 1.01 4.69 -5.89
N PRO A 41 1.73 3.56 -5.69
CA PRO A 41 2.71 3.44 -4.61
C PRO A 41 3.92 4.35 -4.80
N ASN A 42 4.55 4.74 -3.69
CA ASN A 42 5.82 5.46 -3.65
C ASN A 42 7.00 4.49 -3.41
N PRO A 43 7.78 4.11 -4.45
CA PRO A 43 8.89 3.18 -4.30
C PRO A 43 10.14 3.81 -3.66
N ASN A 44 10.22 5.14 -3.55
CA ASN A 44 11.39 5.85 -3.01
C ASN A 44 11.43 5.84 -1.47
N SER A 45 10.34 5.47 -0.81
CA SER A 45 10.26 5.36 0.65
C SER A 45 9.49 4.09 1.03
N PRO A 46 10.08 2.90 0.79
CA PRO A 46 9.35 1.66 0.90
C PRO A 46 9.25 1.19 2.35
N ALA A 47 8.03 0.84 2.77
CA ALA A 47 7.76 0.04 3.96
C ALA A 47 8.03 -1.46 3.69
N ASN A 48 7.85 -1.88 2.43
CA ASN A 48 8.17 -3.22 1.95
C ASN A 48 9.13 -3.12 0.75
N SER A 49 10.42 -3.31 1.02
CA SER A 49 11.48 -3.20 0.01
C SER A 49 11.36 -4.23 -1.11
N GLU A 50 10.84 -5.42 -0.82
CA GLU A 50 10.63 -6.46 -1.84
C GLU A 50 9.55 -6.03 -2.84
N ALA A 51 8.40 -5.57 -2.34
CA ALA A 51 7.31 -5.08 -3.15
C ALA A 51 7.73 -3.86 -3.99
N ALA A 52 8.48 -2.92 -3.39
CA ALA A 52 8.99 -1.74 -4.09
C ALA A 52 9.98 -2.09 -5.21
N ARG A 53 10.94 -2.99 -4.93
CA ARG A 53 11.88 -3.47 -5.95
C ARG A 53 11.14 -4.15 -7.10
N MET A 54 10.21 -5.04 -6.81
CA MET A 54 9.43 -5.74 -7.83
C MET A 54 8.54 -4.79 -8.64
N PHE A 55 7.93 -3.79 -8.00
CA PHE A 55 7.15 -2.76 -8.69
C PHE A 55 8.01 -1.97 -9.71
N SER A 56 9.24 -1.63 -9.34
CA SER A 56 10.16 -0.86 -10.18
C SER A 56 10.85 -1.70 -11.27
N GLU A 57 11.28 -2.93 -10.95
CA GLU A 57 12.10 -3.76 -11.85
C GLU A 57 11.28 -4.77 -12.67
N ASN A 58 10.14 -5.25 -12.14
CA ASN A 58 9.33 -6.27 -12.78
C ASN A 58 7.84 -6.12 -12.43
N LYS A 59 7.21 -5.08 -12.97
CA LYS A 59 5.80 -4.75 -12.72
C LYS A 59 4.83 -5.88 -13.08
N ARG A 60 5.19 -6.75 -14.04
CA ARG A 60 4.38 -7.93 -14.40
C ARG A 60 4.31 -8.94 -13.26
N GLU A 61 5.45 -9.26 -12.67
CA GLU A 61 5.54 -10.19 -11.54
C GLU A 61 4.91 -9.59 -10.27
N TYR A 62 5.12 -8.30 -10.03
CA TYR A 62 4.42 -7.56 -8.96
C TYR A 62 2.91 -7.73 -9.09
N ASN A 63 2.35 -7.44 -10.26
CA ASN A 63 0.92 -7.55 -10.51
C ASN A 63 0.40 -8.99 -10.39
N ARG A 64 1.20 -10.01 -10.75
CA ARG A 64 0.84 -11.42 -10.56
C ARG A 64 0.69 -11.74 -9.07
N ARG A 65 1.72 -11.43 -8.28
CA ARG A 65 1.74 -11.71 -6.83
C ARG A 65 0.68 -10.93 -6.06
N VAL A 66 0.42 -9.68 -6.43
CA VAL A 66 -0.67 -8.88 -5.84
C VAL A 66 -2.02 -9.56 -6.07
N ARG A 67 -2.33 -10.02 -7.29
CA ARG A 67 -3.59 -10.71 -7.58
C ARG A 67 -3.74 -11.99 -6.77
N GLU A 68 -2.70 -12.81 -6.70
CA GLU A 68 -2.71 -14.05 -5.91
C GLU A 68 -3.01 -13.78 -4.44
N ILE A 69 -2.42 -12.73 -3.86
CA ILE A 69 -2.64 -12.38 -2.45
C ILE A 69 -4.05 -11.82 -2.23
N VAL A 70 -4.58 -11.05 -3.18
CA VAL A 70 -5.98 -10.55 -3.12
C VAL A 70 -6.94 -11.73 -3.18
N GLU A 71 -6.77 -12.67 -4.11
CA GLU A 71 -7.62 -13.86 -4.23
C GLU A 71 -7.58 -14.73 -2.96
N GLN A 72 -6.39 -14.94 -2.38
CA GLN A 72 -6.24 -15.65 -1.11
C GLN A 72 -6.99 -14.97 0.04
N SER A 73 -7.01 -13.63 0.07
CA SER A 73 -7.69 -12.88 1.12
C SER A 73 -9.21 -13.05 1.12
N TRP A 74 -9.82 -13.48 0.01
CA TRP A 74 -11.26 -13.77 -0.03
C TRP A 74 -11.66 -15.05 0.69
N THR A 75 -10.70 -15.93 0.93
CA THR A 75 -10.92 -17.26 1.53
C THR A 75 -10.42 -17.35 2.97
N ALA A 76 -9.80 -16.28 3.47
CA ALA A 76 -9.31 -16.19 4.84
C ALA A 76 -10.45 -15.63 5.73
N ASP A 77 -11.10 -16.53 6.47
CA ASP A 77 -12.07 -16.20 7.53
C ASP A 77 -11.38 -15.62 8.78
#